data_AF-A0A8X6JFC7-F1
#
_entry.id   AF-A0A8X6JFC7-F1
#
_cell.length_a   1.000
_cell.length_b   1.000
_cell.length_c   1.000
_cell.angle_alpha   90.00
_cell.angle_beta   90.00
_cell.angle_gamma   90.00
#
_symmetry.space_group_name_H-M   'P 1'
#
loop_
_entity.id
_entity.type
_entity.pdbx_description
1 polymer ?
#
loop_
_entity_poly.entity_id
_entity_poly.type
_entity_poly.pdbx_seq_one_letter_code
_entity_poly.pdbx_strand_id
1 'polypeptide(L)'
;MEHQEGCDIKNVISSQSGMEHQEGCDIRNVISSQSGMEHQERCDIKNVLSSQSGMEHQEGCDIKNVSQSGMEHEKGCDIKNVISSQSGMEHEKGCDIKNIISSEYGMEHQESCDIKNVSQSGMEHQEGCDIKNVISSQPGMEHQEGCDKQNIIFSQYGMEHQEGCDIKM
;
A
#
# COMPACT_ATOMS: atom_id res chain seq x y z
N MET A 1 2.09 17.13 14.44
CA MET A 1 0.94 17.24 15.37
C MET A 1 0.82 15.88 15.98
N GLU A 2 0.98 15.79 17.30
CA GLU A 2 1.03 14.51 18.02
C GLU A 2 -0.29 14.29 18.75
N HIS A 3 -0.92 13.14 18.54
CA HIS A 3 -2.06 12.70 19.35
C HIS A 3 -1.80 11.31 19.93
N GLN A 4 -2.11 11.16 21.21
CA GLN A 4 -1.88 9.89 21.91
C GLN A 4 -3.01 8.90 21.64
N GLU A 5 -4.26 9.26 21.93
CA GLU A 5 -5.38 8.33 21.75
C GLU A 5 -6.60 9.03 21.16
N GLY A 6 -7.34 8.33 20.31
CA GLY A 6 -8.73 8.64 19.98
C GLY A 6 -8.92 10.01 19.34
N CYS A 7 -8.46 10.18 18.10
CA CYS A 7 -8.53 11.45 17.41
C CYS A 7 -9.47 11.45 16.20
N ASP A 8 -10.11 12.59 15.93
CA ASP A 8 -10.94 12.82 14.75
C ASP A 8 -10.44 14.07 14.03
N ILE A 9 -9.61 13.86 13.02
CA ILE A 9 -8.94 14.91 12.26
C ILE A 9 -9.67 15.09 10.93
N LYS A 10 -10.11 16.32 10.69
CA LYS A 10 -10.88 16.68 9.49
C LYS A 10 -10.37 17.95 8.87
N ASN A 11 -10.30 17.95 7.53
CA ASN A 11 -10.07 19.15 6.71
C ASN A 11 -8.75 19.86 7.04
N VAL A 12 -7.66 19.10 7.06
CA VAL A 12 -6.32 19.64 7.31
C VAL A 12 -5.68 20.06 6.00
N ILE A 13 -5.12 21.26 5.99
CA ILE A 13 -4.21 21.72 4.93
C ILE A 13 -2.93 22.14 5.61
N SER A 14 -1.82 21.47 5.29
CA SER A 14 -0.50 21.77 5.85
C SER A 14 0.56 21.81 4.77
N SER A 15 1.59 22.62 4.96
CA SER A 15 2.72 22.67 4.04
C SER A 15 3.96 21.93 4.55
N GLN A 16 4.11 21.68 5.85
CA GLN A 16 5.38 21.22 6.44
C GLN A 16 5.29 20.31 7.68
N SER A 17 4.18 20.27 8.42
CA SER A 17 4.13 19.54 9.70
C SER A 17 3.64 18.10 9.54
N GLY A 18 4.45 17.13 9.99
CA GLY A 18 4.08 15.71 10.15
C GLY A 18 2.94 15.51 11.12
N MET A 19 2.24 14.38 11.01
CA MET A 19 1.20 13.95 11.94
C MET A 19 1.59 12.60 12.53
N GLU A 20 1.61 12.51 13.85
CA GLU A 20 1.99 11.32 14.59
C GLU A 20 0.83 10.94 15.51
N HIS A 21 0.41 9.69 15.42
CA HIS A 21 -0.76 9.18 16.14
C HIS A 21 -0.46 7.81 16.74
N GLN A 22 -0.71 7.63 18.04
CA GLN A 22 -0.47 6.32 18.67
C GLN A 22 -1.66 5.38 18.46
N GLU A 23 -2.87 5.70 18.94
CA GLU A 23 -3.99 4.76 18.84
C GLU A 23 -5.30 5.39 18.36
N GLY A 24 -5.99 4.70 17.43
CA GLY A 24 -7.43 4.87 17.24
C GLY A 24 -7.84 6.19 16.59
N CYS A 25 -7.22 6.54 15.46
CA CYS A 25 -7.43 7.83 14.80
C CYS A 25 -8.25 7.74 13.50
N ASP A 26 -9.25 8.60 13.39
CA ASP A 26 -10.05 8.87 12.20
C ASP A 26 -9.50 10.11 11.48
N ILE A 27 -8.91 9.94 10.29
CA ILE A 27 -8.31 11.03 9.53
C ILE A 27 -9.00 11.19 8.18
N ARG A 28 -9.51 12.39 7.91
CA ARG A 28 -10.29 12.66 6.70
C ARG A 28 -9.95 14.00 6.05
N ASN A 29 -9.87 13.99 4.73
CA ASN A 29 -9.68 15.19 3.90
C ASN A 29 -8.41 15.95 4.28
N VAL A 30 -7.26 15.31 4.08
CA VAL A 30 -5.94 15.91 4.35
C VAL A 30 -5.30 16.27 3.03
N ILE A 31 -4.77 17.49 2.96
CA ILE A 31 -3.91 17.94 1.86
C ILE A 31 -2.58 18.39 2.47
N SER A 32 -1.49 17.74 2.07
CA SER A 32 -0.14 18.09 2.50
C SER A 32 0.82 18.18 1.31
N SER A 33 1.80 19.07 1.39
CA SER A 33 2.87 19.16 0.38
C SER A 33 4.15 18.42 0.75
N GLN A 34 4.46 18.27 2.04
CA GLN A 34 5.78 17.75 2.47
C GLN A 34 5.76 16.74 3.62
N SER A 35 4.63 16.53 4.30
CA SER A 35 4.65 15.92 5.62
C SER A 35 4.13 14.49 5.67
N GLY A 36 4.89 13.58 6.29
CA GLY A 36 4.49 12.19 6.49
C GLY A 36 3.42 12.05 7.57
N MET A 37 2.78 10.88 7.59
CA MET A 37 1.89 10.49 8.68
C MET A 37 2.36 9.15 9.25
N GLU A 38 2.57 9.13 10.56
CA GLU A 38 3.00 7.95 11.30
C GLU A 38 1.91 7.54 12.27
N HIS A 39 1.59 6.24 12.26
CA HIS A 39 0.48 5.67 12.99
C HIS A 39 0.90 4.36 13.66
N GLN A 40 0.72 4.23 14.97
CA GLN A 40 1.05 2.96 15.63
C GLN A 40 -0.09 1.96 15.48
N GLU A 41 -1.30 2.29 15.93
CA GLU A 41 -2.39 1.32 15.99
C GLU A 41 -3.74 1.86 15.48
N ARG A 42 -4.44 1.03 14.70
CA ARG A 42 -5.87 1.14 14.35
C ARG A 42 -6.28 2.51 13.82
N CYS A 43 -5.85 2.84 12.61
CA CYS A 43 -6.16 4.12 11.98
C CYS A 43 -7.05 3.99 10.74
N ASP A 44 -7.98 4.93 10.62
CA ASP A 44 -8.94 5.05 9.54
C ASP A 44 -8.61 6.29 8.70
N ILE A 45 -8.01 6.11 7.52
CA ILE A 45 -7.49 7.21 6.70
C ILE A 45 -8.27 7.31 5.39
N LYS A 46 -8.87 8.47 5.14
CA LYS A 46 -9.72 8.70 3.97
C LYS A 46 -9.45 10.02 3.29
N ASN A 47 -9.37 10.02 1.96
CA ASN A 47 -9.22 11.22 1.12
C ASN A 47 -7.97 12.04 1.48
N VAL A 48 -6.79 11.45 1.27
CA VAL A 48 -5.51 12.10 1.53
C VAL A 48 -4.82 12.41 0.21
N LEU A 49 -4.29 13.63 0.10
CA LEU A 49 -3.44 14.06 -1.01
C LEU A 49 -2.13 14.57 -0.43
N SER A 50 -1.04 13.83 -0.66
CA SER A 50 0.33 14.21 -0.33
C SER A 50 1.19 14.22 -1.58
N SER A 51 2.18 15.12 -1.67
CA SER A 51 3.06 15.23 -2.85
C SER A 51 4.50 14.80 -2.65
N GLN A 52 4.97 14.55 -1.41
CA GLN A 52 6.39 14.21 -1.19
C GLN A 52 6.64 13.12 -0.15
N SER A 53 5.78 12.98 0.85
CA SER A 53 5.98 12.06 1.97
C SER A 53 5.09 10.84 1.85
N GLY A 54 5.53 9.74 2.49
CA GLY A 54 4.74 8.53 2.65
C GLY A 54 3.94 8.49 3.95
N MET A 55 3.27 7.37 4.15
CA MET A 55 2.63 6.99 5.40
C MET A 55 3.29 5.74 5.98
N GLU A 56 3.47 5.70 7.29
CA GLU A 56 3.98 4.54 8.01
C GLU A 56 2.94 4.09 9.04
N HIS A 57 2.62 2.79 9.05
CA HIS A 57 1.72 2.21 10.04
C HIS A 57 2.26 0.90 10.62
N GLN A 58 2.18 0.74 11.94
CA GLN A 58 2.61 -0.51 12.58
C GLN A 58 1.51 -1.57 12.56
N GLU A 59 0.31 -1.28 13.08
CA GLU A 59 -0.72 -2.29 13.24
C GLU A 59 -2.13 -1.80 12.93
N GLY A 60 -2.79 -2.45 11.97
CA GLY A 60 -4.21 -2.26 11.70
C GLY A 60 -4.51 -0.89 11.09
N CYS A 61 -4.73 -0.83 9.79
CA CYS A 61 -5.21 0.41 9.18
C CYS A 61 -6.14 0.20 7.98
N ASP A 62 -7.11 1.09 7.87
CA ASP A 62 -8.03 1.17 6.74
C ASP A 62 -7.74 2.43 5.93
N ILE A 63 -7.16 2.27 4.75
CA ILE A 63 -6.73 3.38 3.90
C ILE A 63 -7.58 3.43 2.64
N LYS A 64 -8.17 4.61 2.37
CA LYS A 64 -9.03 4.79 1.20
C LYS A 64 -8.85 6.13 0.50
N ASN A 65 -8.82 6.08 -0.84
CA ASN A 65 -8.76 7.26 -1.71
C ASN A 65 -7.55 8.15 -1.38
N VAL A 66 -6.35 7.60 -1.57
CA VAL A 66 -5.12 8.32 -1.26
C VAL A 66 -4.29 8.56 -2.52
N SER A 67 -3.70 9.74 -2.62
CA SER A 67 -2.62 10.04 -3.55
C SER A 67 -1.39 10.47 -2.75
N GLN A 68 -0.27 9.79 -2.92
CA GLN A 68 0.95 10.08 -2.13
C GLN A 68 2.22 9.54 -2.79
N SER A 69 3.36 9.76 -2.12
CA SER A 69 4.63 9.22 -2.60
C SER A 69 4.85 7.76 -2.21
N GLY A 70 4.49 7.27 -1.01
CA GLY A 70 4.71 5.86 -0.64
C GLY A 70 3.91 5.41 0.60
N MET A 71 3.96 4.11 0.92
CA MET A 71 3.39 3.55 2.16
C MET A 71 4.21 2.40 2.71
N GLU A 72 4.32 2.33 4.03
CA GLU A 72 4.93 1.21 4.74
C GLU A 72 3.97 0.73 5.83
N HIS A 73 3.79 -0.59 5.92
CA HIS A 73 2.88 -1.22 6.85
C HIS A 73 3.47 -2.51 7.44
N GLU A 74 3.59 -2.61 8.75
CA GLU A 74 4.07 -3.87 9.34
C GLU A 74 2.96 -4.93 9.37
N LYS A 75 1.80 -4.63 9.96
CA LYS A 75 0.76 -5.64 10.20
C LYS A 75 -0.63 -5.15 9.89
N GLY A 76 -1.36 -5.91 9.08
CA GLY A 76 -2.80 -5.76 8.91
C GLY A 76 -3.19 -4.43 8.29
N CYS A 77 -3.34 -4.40 6.97
CA CYS A 77 -3.87 -3.20 6.30
C CYS A 77 -4.89 -3.51 5.21
N ASP A 78 -5.83 -2.59 5.07
CA ASP A 78 -6.96 -2.67 4.14
C ASP A 78 -6.90 -1.43 3.23
N ILE A 79 -6.33 -1.57 2.04
CA ILE A 79 -5.95 -0.45 1.17
C ILE A 79 -6.79 -0.44 -0.10
N LYS A 80 -7.49 0.68 -0.34
CA LYS A 80 -8.40 0.81 -1.48
C LYS A 80 -8.24 2.16 -2.20
N ASN A 81 -8.15 2.11 -3.53
CA ASN A 81 -8.10 3.28 -4.42
C ASN A 81 -6.90 4.20 -4.09
N VAL A 82 -5.70 3.72 -4.37
CA VAL A 82 -4.47 4.50 -4.17
C VAL A 82 -3.80 4.82 -5.49
N ILE A 83 -3.28 6.04 -5.57
CA ILE A 83 -2.40 6.49 -6.65
C ILE A 83 -1.06 6.84 -6.02
N SER A 84 -0.01 6.07 -6.32
CA SER A 84 1.36 6.37 -5.90
C SER A 84 2.17 6.89 -7.08
N SER A 85 2.91 7.98 -6.89
CA SER A 85 3.70 8.58 -7.97
C SER A 85 5.19 8.26 -7.92
N GLN A 86 5.75 7.92 -6.76
CA GLN A 86 7.20 8.10 -6.53
C GLN A 86 7.93 7.07 -5.67
N SER A 87 7.26 6.40 -4.75
CA SER A 87 7.85 5.38 -3.87
C SER A 87 6.91 4.16 -3.86
N GLY A 88 7.49 3.01 -3.50
CA GLY A 88 6.78 1.75 -3.45
C GLY A 88 5.76 1.68 -2.31
N MET A 89 5.10 0.54 -2.21
CA MET A 89 4.37 0.17 -1.00
C MET A 89 4.95 -1.12 -0.42
N GLU A 90 5.33 -1.07 0.85
CA GLU A 90 5.94 -2.20 1.57
C GLU A 90 5.00 -2.68 2.66
N HIS A 91 4.79 -3.99 2.72
CA HIS A 91 3.89 -4.62 3.69
C HIS A 91 4.49 -5.91 4.25
N GLU A 92 4.69 -6.01 5.57
CA GLU A 92 5.24 -7.27 6.10
C GLU A 92 4.17 -8.36 6.19
N LYS A 93 3.05 -8.11 6.88
CA LYS A 93 2.09 -9.18 7.22
C LYS A 93 0.65 -8.76 7.02
N GLY A 94 -0.08 -9.50 6.19
CA GLY A 94 -1.54 -9.40 6.12
C GLY A 94 -1.99 -8.09 5.48
N CYS A 95 -2.13 -8.07 4.16
CA CYS A 95 -2.64 -6.89 3.45
C CYS A 95 -3.72 -7.23 2.41
N ASP A 96 -4.72 -6.36 2.35
CA ASP A 96 -5.88 -6.48 1.48
C ASP A 96 -5.90 -5.27 0.53
N ILE A 97 -5.33 -5.42 -0.66
CA ILE A 97 -4.99 -4.31 -1.54
C ILE A 97 -5.87 -4.32 -2.80
N LYS A 98 -6.60 -3.21 -3.04
CA LYS A 98 -7.52 -3.11 -4.18
C LYS A 98 -7.43 -1.78 -4.92
N ASN A 99 -7.44 -1.84 -6.25
CA ASN A 99 -7.49 -0.69 -7.16
C ASN A 99 -6.32 0.27 -6.94
N ILE A 100 -5.11 -0.19 -7.29
CA ILE A 100 -3.90 0.62 -7.14
C ILE A 100 -3.30 0.97 -8.48
N ILE A 101 -2.81 2.20 -8.60
CA ILE A 101 -2.01 2.67 -9.72
C ILE A 101 -0.70 3.22 -9.14
N SER A 102 0.43 2.62 -9.50
CA SER A 102 1.77 3.12 -9.17
C SER A 102 2.58 3.32 -10.44
N SER A 103 3.37 4.39 -10.51
CA SER A 103 4.11 4.74 -11.74
C SER A 103 5.60 4.43 -11.72
N GLU A 104 6.26 4.45 -10.56
CA GLU A 104 7.73 4.45 -10.50
C GLU A 104 8.31 3.25 -9.76
N TYR A 105 7.74 2.88 -8.62
CA TYR A 105 8.17 1.73 -7.83
C TYR A 105 7.02 0.75 -7.60
N GLY A 106 7.39 -0.51 -7.37
CA GLY A 106 6.48 -1.63 -7.21
C GLY A 106 5.89 -1.75 -5.81
N MET A 107 5.38 -2.95 -5.53
CA MET A 107 4.99 -3.37 -4.18
C MET A 107 5.85 -4.52 -3.71
N GLU A 108 6.23 -4.49 -2.44
CA GLU A 108 6.87 -5.61 -1.76
C GLU A 108 5.98 -6.08 -0.62
N HIS A 109 5.67 -7.38 -0.57
CA HIS A 109 4.99 -7.98 0.58
C HIS A 109 5.68 -9.25 1.06
N GLN A 110 5.81 -9.44 2.37
CA GLN A 110 6.41 -10.66 2.90
C GLN A 110 5.39 -11.78 3.02
N GLU A 111 4.30 -11.60 3.77
CA GLU A 111 3.38 -12.67 4.12
C GLU A 111 1.91 -12.30 3.93
N SER A 112 1.14 -13.22 3.34
CA SER A 112 -0.33 -13.22 3.35
C SER A 112 -0.95 -11.96 2.74
N CYS A 113 -1.00 -11.88 1.42
CA CYS A 113 -1.55 -10.73 0.72
C CYS A 113 -2.70 -11.09 -0.23
N ASP A 114 -3.66 -10.18 -0.38
CA ASP A 114 -4.81 -10.36 -1.24
C ASP A 114 -4.96 -9.13 -2.16
N ILE A 115 -4.35 -9.20 -3.34
CA ILE A 115 -4.14 -8.07 -4.27
C ILE A 115 -5.07 -8.17 -5.47
N LYS A 116 -5.84 -7.10 -5.73
CA LYS A 116 -6.78 -7.06 -6.86
C LYS A 116 -6.75 -5.74 -7.62
N ASN A 117 -6.77 -5.80 -8.95
CA ASN A 117 -6.87 -4.64 -9.85
C ASN A 117 -5.72 -3.64 -9.65
N VAL A 118 -4.49 -4.05 -9.95
CA VAL A 118 -3.29 -3.21 -9.75
C VAL A 118 -2.57 -2.97 -11.08
N SER A 119 -2.09 -1.74 -11.27
CA SER A 119 -1.19 -1.36 -12.37
C SER A 119 0.06 -0.73 -11.78
N GLN A 120 1.24 -1.33 -11.96
CA GLN A 120 2.46 -0.86 -11.31
C GLN A 120 3.79 -1.26 -11.96
N SER A 121 4.87 -0.71 -11.41
CA SER A 121 6.25 -1.01 -11.81
C SER A 121 6.84 -2.11 -10.91
N GLY A 122 6.42 -3.36 -11.11
CA GLY A 122 6.96 -4.52 -10.40
C GLY A 122 6.22 -4.92 -9.12
N MET A 123 6.40 -6.18 -8.72
CA MET A 123 5.78 -6.75 -7.52
C MET A 123 6.63 -7.90 -6.99
N GLU A 124 6.95 -7.88 -5.70
CA GLU A 124 7.73 -8.92 -5.04
C GLU A 124 6.98 -9.46 -3.83
N HIS A 125 6.86 -10.79 -3.76
CA HIS A 125 6.19 -11.46 -2.65
C HIS A 125 6.97 -12.67 -2.15
N GLN A 126 6.95 -12.92 -0.84
CA GLN A 126 7.58 -14.11 -0.29
C GLN A 126 6.57 -15.24 -0.13
N GLU A 127 5.53 -15.08 0.71
CA GLU A 127 4.65 -16.19 1.10
C GLU A 127 3.16 -15.86 1.01
N GLY A 128 2.38 -16.77 0.41
CA GLY A 128 0.93 -16.84 0.61
C GLY A 128 0.13 -15.68 0.00
N CYS A 129 0.25 -15.44 -1.30
CA CYS A 129 -0.42 -14.31 -1.94
C CYS A 129 -1.44 -14.69 -3.02
N ASP A 130 -2.63 -14.11 -2.91
CA ASP A 130 -3.71 -14.18 -3.89
C ASP A 130 -3.72 -12.91 -4.75
N ILE A 131 -3.41 -13.04 -6.04
CA ILE A 131 -3.19 -11.88 -6.92
C ILE A 131 -4.06 -11.97 -8.17
N LYS A 132 -4.90 -10.96 -8.39
CA LYS A 132 -5.85 -10.96 -9.52
C LYS A 132 -5.87 -9.64 -10.27
N ASN A 133 -5.94 -9.72 -11.61
CA ASN A 133 -6.05 -8.56 -12.51
C ASN A 133 -4.91 -7.56 -12.30
N VAL A 134 -3.67 -7.98 -12.57
CA VAL A 134 -2.49 -7.12 -12.41
C VAL A 134 -1.85 -6.84 -13.76
N ILE A 135 -1.45 -5.58 -13.95
CA ILE A 135 -0.62 -5.13 -15.06
C ILE A 135 0.71 -4.65 -14.48
N SER A 136 1.81 -5.30 -14.83
CA SER A 136 3.15 -4.93 -14.36
C SER A 136 4.08 -4.54 -15.51
N SER A 137 4.85 -3.48 -15.34
CA SER A 137 5.82 -2.99 -16.35
C SER A 137 7.24 -3.47 -16.13
N GLN A 138 7.92 -3.00 -15.07
CA GLN A 138 9.30 -3.37 -14.67
C GLN A 138 9.61 -3.04 -13.19
N PRO A 139 10.37 -3.86 -12.44
CA PRO A 139 10.72 -5.25 -12.75
C PRO A 139 9.45 -6.12 -12.88
N GLY A 140 9.56 -7.40 -13.22
CA GLY A 140 8.40 -8.26 -13.49
C GLY A 140 7.53 -8.55 -12.26
N MET A 141 7.27 -9.82 -11.98
CA MET A 141 6.75 -10.23 -10.67
C MET A 141 7.58 -11.39 -10.13
N GLU A 142 8.00 -11.31 -8.87
CA GLU A 142 8.73 -12.38 -8.17
C GLU A 142 7.89 -12.93 -7.02
N HIS A 143 7.88 -14.26 -6.87
CA HIS A 143 7.18 -14.94 -5.78
C HIS A 143 7.98 -16.12 -5.26
N GLN A 144 8.08 -16.33 -3.95
CA GLN A 144 8.78 -17.50 -3.41
C GLN A 144 7.84 -18.69 -3.25
N GLU A 145 6.89 -18.65 -2.29
CA GLU A 145 6.09 -19.81 -1.90
C GLU A 145 4.59 -19.51 -1.81
N GLY A 146 3.76 -20.37 -2.41
CA GLY A 146 2.31 -20.36 -2.20
C GLY A 146 1.62 -19.12 -2.78
N CYS A 147 1.12 -19.22 -4.01
CA CYS A 147 0.37 -18.12 -4.60
C CYS A 147 -0.74 -18.56 -5.55
N ASP A 148 -1.86 -17.85 -5.53
CA ASP A 148 -2.90 -18.00 -6.55
C ASP A 148 -2.95 -16.75 -7.42
N LYS A 149 -2.48 -16.87 -8.66
CA LYS A 149 -2.39 -15.74 -9.61
C LYS A 149 -3.40 -15.88 -10.73
N GLN A 150 -4.14 -14.81 -11.03
CA GLN A 150 -5.13 -14.79 -12.12
C GLN A 150 -5.09 -13.50 -12.95
N ASN A 151 -5.17 -13.61 -14.28
CA ASN A 151 -5.23 -12.48 -15.22
C ASN A 151 -4.06 -11.48 -15.03
N ILE A 152 -2.83 -11.97 -15.18
CA ILE A 152 -1.61 -11.15 -15.01
C ILE A 152 -1.03 -10.79 -16.38
N ILE A 153 -0.77 -9.50 -16.60
CA ILE A 153 -0.21 -8.97 -17.85
C ILE A 153 1.13 -8.31 -17.56
N PHE A 154 2.12 -8.61 -18.38
CA PHE A 154 3.46 -8.03 -18.29
C PHE A 154 3.80 -7.24 -19.55
N SER A 155 4.38 -6.04 -19.40
CA SER A 155 4.81 -5.26 -20.58
C SER A 155 6.22 -5.62 -21.07
N GLN A 156 7.13 -6.06 -20.19
CA GLN A 156 8.53 -6.34 -20.57
C GLN A 156 9.16 -7.57 -19.90
N TYR A 157 9.17 -7.66 -18.57
CA TYR A 157 9.72 -8.82 -17.85
C TYR A 157 8.62 -9.75 -17.35
N GLY A 158 8.88 -11.06 -17.39
CA GLY A 158 7.91 -12.10 -17.03
C GLY A 158 7.74 -12.29 -15.52
N MET A 159 7.29 -13.49 -15.15
CA MET A 159 7.07 -13.89 -13.76
C MET A 159 8.08 -14.95 -13.34
N GLU A 160 8.69 -14.79 -12.17
CA GLU A 160 9.48 -15.83 -11.51
C GLU A 160 8.70 -16.36 -10.30
N HIS A 161 8.71 -17.69 -10.10
CA HIS A 161 8.12 -18.34 -8.94
C HIS A 161 8.93 -19.59 -8.54
N GLN A 162 9.07 -19.86 -7.24
CA GLN A 162 9.80 -21.05 -6.77
C GLN A 162 8.88 -22.25 -6.57
N GLU A 163 7.91 -22.18 -5.65
CA GLU A 163 7.07 -23.34 -5.30
C GLU A 163 5.61 -22.98 -4.97
N GLY A 164 4.69 -23.94 -5.20
CA GLY A 164 3.31 -23.86 -4.68
C GLY A 164 2.41 -22.80 -5.32
N CYS A 165 2.73 -22.31 -6.51
CA CYS A 165 1.92 -21.31 -7.20
C CYS A 165 0.95 -21.92 -8.24
N ASP A 166 -0.35 -21.58 -8.16
CA ASP A 166 -1.36 -21.81 -9.21
C ASP A 166 -1.53 -20.54 -10.05
N ILE A 167 -1.14 -20.60 -11.33
CA ILE A 167 -1.19 -19.46 -12.25
C ILE A 167 -2.24 -19.70 -13.33
N LYS A 168 -3.28 -18.88 -13.36
CA LYS A 168 -4.33 -18.85 -14.38
C LYS A 168 -4.19 -17.57 -15.22
N MET A 169 -3.64 -17.72 -16.43
CA MET A 169 -3.52 -16.61 -17.40
C MET A 169 -4.87 -16.12 -17.89
#